data_AF-A0A7V1M8M2-F1
#
_entry.id   AF-A0A7V1M8M2-F1
#
_cell.length_a   1.000
_cell.length_b   1.000
_cell.length_c   1.000
_cell.angle_alpha   90.00
_cell.angle_beta   90.00
_cell.angle_gamma   90.00
#
_symmetry.space_group_name_H-M   'P 1'
#
loop_
_entity.id
_entity.type
_entity.pdbx_description
1 polymer ?
#
loop_
_entity_poly.entity_id
_entity_poly.type
_entity_poly.pdbx_seq_one_letter_code
_entity_poly.pdbx_strand_id
1 'polypeptide(L)'
;MTVDDLHDLIRILEEHPEWRADLRRVLLSNELLQLPEIVREIAELQRQHSQEMEQIRATLAEVVQIQRQHSEMLAQHSQALAQLAEAQRRTDQRLEQLADEVRALAEAQRRTEERVEQLAEAQRRTEERLEQLAEEVRALAEQVRALAEAHRKTEMDLEEFMAWQRGEAGRREGEQYEQQMIRRALDCWNIPPTNGVRDKGASGCGREGVVLY
;
A
#
# COMPACT_ATOMS: atom_id res chain seq x y z
N MET A 1 31.55 117.25 -42.67
CA MET A 1 31.94 115.83 -42.55
C MET A 1 31.38 115.04 -43.73
N THR A 2 31.97 115.25 -44.90
CA THR A 2 31.96 114.26 -46.00
C THR A 2 32.94 113.13 -45.67
N VAL A 3 33.07 112.16 -46.58
CA VAL A 3 34.09 111.10 -46.47
C VAL A 3 35.51 111.70 -46.62
N ASP A 4 35.65 112.81 -47.34
CA ASP A 4 36.93 113.51 -47.56
C ASP A 4 37.44 114.16 -46.27
N ASP A 5 36.56 114.86 -45.53
CA ASP A 5 36.90 115.45 -44.21
C ASP A 5 37.49 114.41 -43.25
N LEU A 6 37.08 113.14 -43.37
CA LEU A 6 37.53 112.04 -42.53
C LEU A 6 38.86 111.42 -43.02
N HIS A 7 39.13 111.43 -44.33
CA HIS A 7 40.43 111.04 -44.88
C HIS A 7 41.50 112.12 -44.65
N ASP A 8 41.14 113.40 -44.73
CA ASP A 8 42.05 114.49 -44.38
C ASP A 8 42.39 114.49 -42.89
N LEU A 9 41.44 114.16 -42.01
CA LEU A 9 41.73 113.92 -40.59
C LEU A 9 42.75 112.78 -40.40
N ILE A 10 42.59 111.66 -41.12
CA ILE A 10 43.53 110.53 -41.07
C ILE A 10 44.93 110.93 -41.58
N ARG A 11 45.00 111.72 -42.66
CA ARG A 11 46.25 112.22 -43.25
C ARG A 11 47.00 113.17 -42.31
N ILE A 12 46.30 114.12 -41.69
CA ILE A 12 46.88 115.03 -40.68
C ILE A 12 47.38 114.24 -39.46
N LEU A 13 46.69 113.15 -39.10
CA LEU A 13 47.13 112.24 -38.04
C LEU A 13 48.32 111.35 -38.46
N GLU A 14 48.62 111.19 -39.75
CA GLU A 14 49.84 110.53 -40.22
C GLU A 14 51.07 111.43 -40.14
N GLU A 15 50.87 112.73 -40.32
CA GLU A 15 51.92 113.74 -40.23
C GLU A 15 52.26 114.10 -38.77
N HIS A 16 51.29 114.03 -37.84
CA HIS A 16 51.46 114.38 -36.42
C HIS A 16 51.30 113.19 -35.44
N PRO A 17 52.41 112.51 -35.06
CA PRO A 17 52.35 111.34 -34.16
C PRO A 17 51.89 111.67 -32.74
N GLU A 18 52.14 112.89 -32.24
CA GLU A 18 51.61 113.39 -30.96
C GLU A 18 50.07 113.44 -30.96
N TRP A 19 49.44 113.90 -32.05
CA TRP A 19 47.98 113.94 -32.15
C TRP A 19 47.38 112.55 -32.29
N ARG A 20 48.08 111.60 -32.93
CA ARG A 20 47.74 110.17 -32.86
C ARG A 20 47.78 109.64 -31.43
N ALA A 21 48.75 110.05 -30.60
CA ALA A 21 48.84 109.62 -29.21
C ALA A 21 47.69 110.20 -28.35
N ASP A 22 47.36 111.48 -28.52
CA ASP A 22 46.25 112.10 -27.77
C ASP A 22 44.87 111.61 -28.22
N LEU A 23 44.61 111.47 -29.53
CA LEU A 23 43.35 110.88 -30.01
C LEU A 23 43.25 109.39 -29.66
N ARG A 24 44.37 108.66 -29.61
CA ARG A 24 44.38 107.30 -29.02
C ARG A 24 44.00 107.35 -27.54
N ARG A 25 44.50 108.30 -26.75
CA ARG A 25 44.16 108.43 -25.32
C ARG A 25 42.70 108.87 -25.08
N VAL A 26 42.08 109.57 -26.02
CA VAL A 26 40.68 110.07 -25.91
C VAL A 26 39.65 109.13 -26.53
N LEU A 27 39.96 108.47 -27.66
CA LEU A 27 39.04 107.55 -28.34
C LEU A 27 39.23 106.08 -27.96
N LEU A 28 40.45 105.66 -27.63
CA LEU A 28 40.74 104.32 -27.12
C LEU A 28 40.89 104.38 -25.60
N SER A 29 39.78 104.71 -24.95
CA SER A 29 39.52 104.40 -23.54
C SER A 29 39.98 102.98 -23.22
N ASN A 30 40.51 102.75 -22.03
CA ASN A 30 41.14 101.47 -21.66
C ASN A 30 40.22 100.25 -21.91
N GLU A 31 38.91 100.43 -21.72
CA GLU A 31 37.85 99.45 -22.01
C GLU A 31 37.83 98.98 -23.48
N LEU A 32 38.00 99.89 -24.44
CA LEU A 32 38.00 99.55 -25.87
C LEU A 32 39.29 98.85 -26.32
N LEU A 33 40.39 99.03 -25.58
CA LEU A 33 41.63 98.28 -25.78
C LEU A 33 41.56 96.86 -25.18
N GLN A 34 40.74 96.67 -24.14
CA GLN A 34 40.51 95.37 -23.49
C GLN A 34 39.41 94.52 -24.16
N LEU A 35 38.50 95.12 -24.95
CA LEU A 35 37.47 94.38 -25.70
C LEU A 35 38.01 93.17 -26.50
N PRO A 36 39.12 93.25 -27.25
CA PRO A 36 39.69 92.09 -27.95
C PRO A 36 40.19 90.98 -27.02
N GLU A 37 40.54 91.30 -25.78
CA GLU A 37 41.02 90.37 -24.77
C GLU A 37 39.82 89.69 -24.08
N ILE A 38 38.82 90.48 -23.67
CA ILE A 38 37.54 90.01 -23.14
C ILE A 38 36.83 89.09 -24.16
N VAL A 39 36.83 89.44 -25.45
CA VAL A 39 36.23 88.60 -26.52
C VAL A 39 37.02 87.30 -26.72
N ARG A 40 38.35 87.28 -26.52
CA ARG A 40 39.13 86.04 -26.53
C ARG A 40 38.81 85.16 -25.34
N GLU A 41 38.75 85.74 -24.14
CA GLU A 41 38.41 85.03 -22.90
C GLU A 41 37.00 84.42 -22.97
N ILE A 42 36.01 85.18 -23.45
CA ILE A 42 34.66 84.68 -23.75
C ILE A 42 34.69 83.56 -24.80
N ALA A 43 35.48 83.70 -25.87
CA ALA A 43 35.62 82.66 -26.89
C ALA A 43 36.41 81.42 -26.40
N GLU A 44 37.13 81.50 -25.28
CA GLU A 44 37.80 80.37 -24.61
C GLU A 44 36.86 79.67 -23.65
N LEU A 45 36.12 80.43 -22.82
CA LEU A 45 35.03 79.94 -22.00
C LEU A 45 33.94 79.25 -22.85
N GLN A 46 33.57 79.81 -24.00
CA GLN A 46 32.61 79.18 -24.93
C GLN A 46 33.13 77.84 -25.47
N ARG A 47 34.42 77.76 -25.82
CA ARG A 47 35.05 76.52 -26.30
C ARG A 47 35.11 75.46 -25.20
N GLN A 48 35.48 75.84 -23.98
CA GLN A 48 35.46 74.97 -22.80
C GLN A 48 34.04 74.44 -22.53
N HIS A 49 33.05 75.34 -22.44
CA HIS A 49 31.65 74.96 -22.22
C HIS A 49 31.09 74.02 -23.30
N SER A 50 31.50 74.21 -24.55
CA SER A 50 31.11 73.34 -25.66
C SER A 50 31.75 71.94 -25.54
N GLN A 51 33.01 71.86 -25.08
CA GLN A 51 33.68 70.59 -24.78
C GLN A 51 33.05 69.87 -23.57
N GLU A 52 32.70 70.60 -22.51
CA GLU A 52 31.95 70.06 -21.36
C GLU A 52 30.60 69.49 -21.78
N MET A 53 29.83 70.23 -22.59
CA MET A 53 28.53 69.78 -23.11
C MET A 53 28.67 68.54 -24.01
N GLU A 54 29.75 68.41 -24.77
CA GLU A 54 30.01 67.21 -25.58
C GLU A 54 30.42 65.99 -24.72
N GLN A 55 31.18 66.20 -23.64
CA GLN A 55 31.48 65.15 -22.64
C GLN A 55 30.23 64.70 -21.86
N ILE A 56 29.37 65.64 -21.46
CA ILE A 56 28.08 65.35 -20.83
C ILE A 56 27.18 64.56 -21.79
N ARG A 57 27.18 64.92 -23.08
CA ARG A 57 26.41 64.20 -24.11
C ARG A 57 26.93 62.78 -24.34
N ALA A 58 28.25 62.58 -24.31
CA ALA A 58 28.86 61.26 -24.45
C ALA A 58 28.53 60.35 -23.25
N THR A 59 28.71 60.83 -22.02
CA THR A 59 28.39 60.07 -20.80
C THR A 59 26.89 59.78 -20.68
N LEU A 60 26.02 60.70 -21.09
CA LEU A 60 24.57 60.46 -21.17
C LEU A 60 24.23 59.32 -22.17
N ALA A 61 24.92 59.24 -23.31
CA ALA A 61 24.72 58.16 -24.27
C ALA A 61 25.16 56.79 -23.72
N GLU A 62 26.27 56.73 -22.97
CA GLU A 62 26.68 55.52 -22.25
C GLU A 62 25.65 55.10 -21.19
N VAL A 63 25.13 56.03 -20.39
CA VAL A 63 24.09 55.76 -19.39
C VAL A 63 22.81 55.22 -20.03
N VAL A 64 22.38 55.77 -21.18
CA VAL A 64 21.23 55.25 -21.93
C VAL A 64 21.50 53.84 -22.47
N GLN A 65 22.72 53.55 -22.95
CA GLN A 65 23.08 52.22 -23.43
C GLN A 65 23.12 51.18 -22.30
N ILE A 66 23.65 51.54 -21.12
CA ILE A 66 23.65 50.68 -19.92
C ILE A 66 22.22 50.46 -19.42
N GLN A 67 21.39 51.51 -19.38
CA GLN A 67 19.99 51.43 -18.96
C GLN A 67 19.18 50.51 -19.90
N ARG A 68 19.45 50.56 -21.20
CA ARG A 68 18.90 49.62 -22.18
C ARG A 68 19.34 48.18 -21.89
N GLN A 69 20.64 47.92 -21.73
CA GLN A 69 21.18 46.59 -21.45
C GLN A 69 20.60 45.98 -20.16
N HIS A 70 20.46 46.78 -19.10
CA HIS A 70 19.79 46.36 -17.87
C HIS A 70 18.29 46.05 -18.08
N SER A 71 17.58 46.82 -18.91
CA SER A 71 16.17 46.53 -19.22
C SER A 71 16.00 45.22 -20.00
N GLU A 72 16.90 44.92 -20.93
CA GLU A 72 16.92 43.67 -21.71
C GLU A 72 17.26 42.47 -20.79
N MET A 73 18.21 42.63 -19.85
CA MET A 73 18.52 41.62 -18.83
C MET A 73 17.35 41.37 -17.85
N LEU A 74 16.66 42.43 -17.40
CA LEU A 74 15.48 42.30 -16.53
C LEU A 74 14.32 41.57 -17.22
N ALA A 75 14.12 41.79 -18.53
CA ALA A 75 13.15 41.03 -19.31
C ALA A 75 13.52 39.53 -19.39
N GLN A 76 14.79 39.19 -19.61
CA GLN A 76 15.28 37.81 -19.60
C GLN A 76 15.09 37.13 -18.23
N HIS A 77 15.43 37.81 -17.13
CA HIS A 77 15.21 37.29 -15.78
C HIS A 77 13.72 37.10 -15.47
N SER A 78 12.85 38.02 -15.89
CA SER A 78 11.40 37.89 -15.75
C SER A 78 10.86 36.68 -16.51
N GLN A 79 11.34 36.44 -17.74
CA GLN A 79 10.98 35.26 -18.53
C GLN A 79 11.47 33.96 -17.87
N ALA A 80 12.69 33.93 -17.33
CA ALA A 80 13.23 32.76 -16.62
C ALA A 80 12.43 32.45 -15.34
N LEU A 81 12.04 33.47 -14.56
CA LEU A 81 11.19 33.32 -13.38
C LEU A 81 9.78 32.80 -13.74
N ALA A 82 9.19 33.27 -14.85
CA ALA A 82 7.92 32.75 -15.34
C ALA A 82 8.01 31.27 -15.76
N GLN A 83 9.11 30.86 -16.41
CA GLN A 83 9.37 29.47 -16.76
C GLN A 83 9.60 28.57 -15.53
N LEU A 84 10.31 29.07 -14.50
CA LEU A 84 10.50 28.36 -13.24
C LEU A 84 9.19 28.20 -12.46
N ALA A 85 8.34 29.24 -12.41
CA ALA A 85 7.03 29.17 -11.76
C ALA A 85 6.08 28.17 -12.46
N GLU A 86 6.14 28.09 -13.79
CA GLU A 86 5.38 27.11 -14.57
C GLU A 86 5.93 25.67 -14.39
N ALA A 87 7.25 25.51 -14.29
CA ALA A 87 7.87 24.23 -13.97
C ALA A 87 7.48 23.75 -12.56
N GLN A 88 7.47 24.66 -11.57
CA GLN A 88 7.06 24.37 -10.19
C GLN A 88 5.61 23.88 -10.13
N ARG A 89 4.67 24.59 -10.77
CA ARG A 89 3.25 24.16 -10.82
C ARG A 89 3.08 22.75 -11.39
N ARG A 90 3.88 22.39 -12.39
CA ARG A 90 3.88 21.04 -12.99
C ARG A 90 4.48 19.97 -12.08
N THR A 91 5.41 20.33 -11.20
CA THR A 91 5.88 19.41 -10.15
C THR A 91 4.86 19.29 -9.02
N ASP A 92 4.21 20.39 -8.63
CA ASP A 92 3.18 20.40 -7.57
C ASP A 92 2.00 19.50 -7.96
N GLN A 93 1.46 19.67 -9.18
CA GLN A 93 0.39 18.82 -9.74
C GLN A 93 0.76 17.32 -9.80
N ARG A 94 2.03 17.00 -10.04
CA ARG A 94 2.52 15.60 -10.04
C ARG A 94 2.64 15.04 -8.62
N LEU A 95 2.97 15.88 -7.64
CA LEU A 95 3.02 15.49 -6.23
C LEU A 95 1.60 15.28 -5.67
N GLU A 96 0.63 16.09 -6.08
CA GLU A 96 -0.80 15.88 -5.77
C GLU A 96 -1.29 14.54 -6.34
N GLN A 97 -1.03 14.27 -7.63
CA GLN A 97 -1.39 13.00 -8.28
C GLN A 97 -0.73 11.79 -7.58
N LEU A 98 0.55 11.88 -7.25
CA LEU A 98 1.28 10.81 -6.54
C LEU A 98 0.73 10.60 -5.11
N ALA A 99 0.31 11.65 -4.43
CA ALA A 99 -0.30 11.54 -3.09
C ALA A 99 -1.66 10.81 -3.14
N ASP A 100 -2.49 11.09 -4.14
CA ASP A 100 -3.74 10.37 -4.37
C ASP A 100 -3.52 8.90 -4.77
N GLU A 101 -2.52 8.61 -5.62
CA GLU A 101 -2.12 7.24 -5.95
C GLU A 101 -1.64 6.46 -4.72
N VAL A 102 -0.77 7.05 -3.89
CA VAL A 102 -0.28 6.44 -2.64
C VAL A 102 -1.43 6.20 -1.66
N ARG A 103 -2.38 7.13 -1.57
CA ARG A 103 -3.59 6.96 -0.75
C ARG A 103 -4.46 5.79 -1.24
N ALA A 104 -4.72 5.72 -2.55
CA ALA A 104 -5.49 4.63 -3.15
C ALA A 104 -4.80 3.26 -2.95
N LEU A 105 -3.47 3.21 -3.02
CA LEU A 105 -2.68 2.01 -2.71
C LEU A 105 -2.79 1.61 -1.23
N ALA A 106 -2.73 2.57 -0.30
CA ALA A 106 -2.91 2.28 1.13
C ALA A 106 -4.32 1.76 1.45
N GLU A 107 -5.37 2.33 0.84
CA GLU A 107 -6.75 1.83 0.97
C GLU A 107 -6.92 0.44 0.33
N ALA A 108 -6.23 0.15 -0.78
CA ALA A 108 -6.22 -1.17 -1.40
C ALA A 108 -5.48 -2.21 -0.54
N GLN A 109 -4.30 -1.86 0.01
CA GLN A 109 -3.53 -2.72 0.90
C GLN A 109 -4.35 -3.11 2.12
N ARG A 110 -4.97 -2.13 2.81
CA ARG A 110 -5.84 -2.38 3.96
C ARG A 110 -6.98 -3.36 3.63
N ARG A 111 -7.63 -3.21 2.46
CA ARG A 111 -8.67 -4.16 2.01
C ARG A 111 -8.12 -5.56 1.70
N THR A 112 -6.84 -5.70 1.36
CA THR A 112 -6.20 -7.03 1.25
C THR A 112 -5.83 -7.62 2.60
N GLU A 113 -5.39 -6.81 3.56
CA GLU A 113 -5.12 -7.24 4.95
C GLU A 113 -6.40 -7.75 5.62
N GLU A 114 -7.49 -6.97 5.55
CA GLU A 114 -8.82 -7.35 6.06
C GLU A 114 -9.36 -8.66 5.42
N ARG A 115 -9.00 -8.94 4.15
CA ARG A 115 -9.34 -10.20 3.47
C ARG A 115 -8.47 -11.37 3.90
N VAL A 116 -7.18 -11.14 4.14
CA VAL A 116 -6.24 -12.17 4.62
C VAL A 116 -6.61 -12.60 6.04
N GLU A 117 -7.01 -11.65 6.90
CA GLU A 117 -7.52 -11.95 8.25
C GLU A 117 -8.80 -12.80 8.20
N GLN A 118 -9.77 -12.44 7.35
CA GLN A 118 -10.99 -13.24 7.13
C GLN A 118 -10.71 -14.64 6.59
N LEU A 119 -9.72 -14.79 5.70
CA LEU A 119 -9.30 -16.10 5.19
C LEU A 119 -8.60 -16.94 6.27
N ALA A 120 -7.76 -16.34 7.12
CA ALA A 120 -7.12 -17.02 8.24
C ALA A 120 -8.15 -17.48 9.28
N GLU A 121 -9.16 -16.66 9.60
CA GLU A 121 -10.25 -17.07 10.50
C GLU A 121 -11.10 -18.19 9.88
N ALA A 122 -11.41 -18.11 8.59
CA ALA A 122 -12.13 -19.16 7.88
C ALA A 122 -11.34 -20.49 7.85
N GLN A 123 -10.03 -20.43 7.59
CA GLN A 123 -9.14 -21.59 7.63
C GLN A 123 -9.14 -22.23 9.03
N ARG A 124 -8.92 -21.43 10.08
CA ARG A 124 -8.95 -21.92 11.47
C ARG A 124 -10.27 -22.61 11.81
N ARG A 125 -11.41 -22.01 11.44
CA ARG A 125 -12.74 -22.61 11.64
C ARG A 125 -12.95 -23.90 10.83
N THR A 126 -12.20 -24.14 9.75
CA THR A 126 -12.19 -25.43 9.04
C THR A 126 -11.24 -26.45 9.67
N GLU A 127 -10.10 -26.02 10.21
CA GLU A 127 -9.18 -26.88 10.96
C GLU A 127 -9.85 -27.42 12.23
N GLU A 128 -10.47 -26.55 13.04
CA GLU A 128 -11.24 -26.93 14.24
C GLU A 128 -12.36 -27.96 13.93
N ARG A 129 -12.98 -27.89 12.73
CA ARG A 129 -13.99 -28.87 12.28
C ARG A 129 -13.39 -30.18 11.78
N LEU A 130 -12.21 -30.14 11.18
CA LEU A 130 -11.48 -31.35 10.75
C LEU A 130 -10.94 -32.13 11.95
N GLU A 131 -10.53 -31.45 13.02
CA GLU A 131 -10.18 -32.07 14.29
C GLU A 131 -11.39 -32.78 14.91
N GLN A 132 -12.54 -32.10 15.03
CA GLN A 132 -13.80 -32.69 15.51
C GLN A 132 -14.21 -33.93 14.70
N LEU A 133 -14.19 -33.84 13.37
CA LEU A 133 -14.52 -34.97 12.50
C LEU A 133 -13.52 -36.13 12.65
N ALA A 134 -12.23 -35.84 12.89
CA ALA A 134 -11.23 -36.87 13.16
C ALA A 134 -11.44 -37.57 14.51
N GLU A 135 -11.96 -36.87 15.53
CA GLU A 135 -12.36 -37.47 16.80
C GLU A 135 -13.62 -38.34 16.65
N GLU A 136 -14.64 -37.86 15.93
CA GLU A 136 -15.86 -38.65 15.63
C GLU A 136 -15.52 -39.94 14.85
N VAL A 137 -14.64 -39.86 13.85
CA VAL A 137 -14.19 -41.03 13.08
C VAL A 137 -13.38 -42.01 13.93
N ARG A 138 -12.58 -41.54 14.89
CA ARG A 138 -11.88 -42.41 15.86
C ARG A 138 -12.89 -43.13 16.77
N ALA A 139 -13.84 -42.40 17.35
CA ALA A 139 -14.86 -42.97 18.23
C ALA A 139 -15.74 -44.01 17.48
N LEU A 140 -16.11 -43.73 16.24
CA LEU A 140 -16.85 -44.68 15.39
C LEU A 140 -16.00 -45.93 15.07
N ALA A 141 -14.70 -45.78 14.80
CA ALA A 141 -13.81 -46.91 14.58
C ALA A 141 -13.65 -47.80 15.83
N GLU A 142 -13.67 -47.22 17.03
CA GLU A 142 -13.69 -47.97 18.29
C GLU A 142 -15.03 -48.70 18.52
N GLN A 143 -16.16 -48.05 18.23
CA GLN A 143 -17.48 -48.69 18.28
C GLN A 143 -17.58 -49.88 17.31
N VAL A 144 -17.06 -49.74 16.08
CA VAL A 144 -17.03 -50.82 15.09
C VAL A 144 -16.14 -51.98 15.53
N ARG A 145 -15.00 -51.71 16.19
CA ARG A 145 -14.16 -52.77 16.80
C ARG A 145 -14.89 -53.51 17.91
N ALA A 146 -15.50 -52.78 18.86
CA ALA A 146 -16.25 -53.37 19.95
C ALA A 146 -17.44 -54.22 19.46
N LEU A 147 -18.13 -53.78 18.41
CA LEU A 147 -19.19 -54.55 17.75
C LEU A 147 -18.66 -55.81 17.06
N ALA A 148 -17.50 -55.74 16.39
CA ALA A 148 -16.87 -56.91 15.77
C ALA A 148 -16.38 -57.93 16.81
N GLU A 149 -15.84 -57.47 17.95
CA GLU A 149 -15.44 -58.33 19.07
C GLU A 149 -16.66 -59.00 19.73
N ALA A 150 -17.74 -58.24 19.96
CA ALA A 150 -19.00 -58.78 20.46
C ALA A 150 -19.61 -59.81 19.50
N HIS A 151 -19.60 -59.52 18.19
CA HIS A 151 -20.10 -60.45 17.17
C HIS A 151 -19.28 -61.74 17.13
N ARG A 152 -17.95 -61.64 17.09
CA ARG A 152 -17.04 -62.79 17.15
C ARG A 152 -17.24 -63.63 18.42
N LYS A 153 -17.55 -62.99 19.55
CA LYS A 153 -17.94 -63.73 20.75
C LYS A 153 -19.25 -64.49 20.54
N THR A 154 -20.30 -63.85 20.00
CA THR A 154 -21.57 -64.57 19.72
C THR A 154 -21.40 -65.71 18.73
N GLU A 155 -20.50 -65.60 17.75
CA GLU A 155 -20.14 -66.72 16.85
C GLU A 155 -19.51 -67.89 17.63
N MET A 156 -18.54 -67.59 18.50
CA MET A 156 -17.88 -68.60 19.34
C MET A 156 -18.84 -69.25 20.36
N ASP A 157 -19.68 -68.45 21.02
CA ASP A 157 -20.70 -68.94 21.96
C ASP A 157 -21.72 -69.86 21.24
N LEU A 158 -22.04 -69.58 19.96
CA LEU A 158 -22.86 -70.43 19.11
C LEU A 158 -22.13 -71.70 18.65
N GLU A 159 -20.84 -71.63 18.30
CA GLU A 159 -20.03 -72.81 17.97
C GLU A 159 -19.93 -73.78 19.16
N GLU A 160 -19.72 -73.27 20.37
CA GLU A 160 -19.71 -74.05 21.62
C GLU A 160 -21.08 -74.67 21.89
N PHE A 161 -22.17 -73.91 21.81
CA PHE A 161 -23.53 -74.44 21.96
C PHE A 161 -23.84 -75.54 20.93
N MET A 162 -23.44 -75.36 19.67
CA MET A 162 -23.65 -76.36 18.62
C MET A 162 -22.75 -77.60 18.80
N ALA A 163 -21.56 -77.45 19.39
CA ALA A 163 -20.73 -78.59 19.81
C ALA A 163 -21.37 -79.35 20.99
N TRP A 164 -21.90 -78.62 21.99
CA TRP A 164 -22.62 -79.20 23.12
C TRP A 164 -23.87 -79.97 22.68
N GLN A 165 -24.69 -79.41 21.78
CA GLN A 165 -25.86 -80.09 21.21
C GLN A 165 -25.51 -81.43 20.54
N ARG A 166 -24.41 -81.46 19.76
CA ARG A 166 -23.92 -82.72 19.14
C ARG A 166 -23.45 -83.73 20.19
N GLY A 167 -22.75 -83.27 21.22
CA GLY A 167 -22.33 -84.11 22.35
C GLY A 167 -23.51 -84.66 23.16
N GLU A 168 -24.53 -83.84 23.40
CA GLU A 168 -25.73 -84.21 24.15
C GLU A 168 -26.61 -85.21 23.39
N ALA A 169 -26.75 -85.03 22.06
CA ALA A 169 -27.37 -86.04 21.20
C ALA A 169 -26.62 -87.38 21.29
N GLY A 170 -25.29 -87.36 21.15
CA GLY A 170 -24.45 -88.57 21.28
C GLY A 170 -24.52 -89.24 22.66
N ARG A 171 -24.64 -88.46 23.75
CA ARG A 171 -24.88 -89.01 25.10
C ARG A 171 -26.22 -89.71 25.20
N ARG A 172 -27.30 -89.09 24.71
CA ARG A 172 -28.66 -89.68 24.76
C ARG A 172 -28.82 -90.88 23.82
N GLU A 173 -28.09 -90.92 22.70
CA GLU A 173 -27.95 -92.11 21.87
C GLU A 173 -27.20 -93.21 22.62
N GLY A 174 -26.08 -92.89 23.29
CA GLY A 174 -25.34 -93.80 24.15
C GLY A 174 -26.20 -94.41 25.27
N GLU A 175 -26.90 -93.57 26.03
CA GLU A 175 -27.86 -93.99 27.07
C GLU A 175 -28.97 -94.89 26.50
N GLN A 176 -29.46 -94.61 25.29
CA GLN A 176 -30.43 -95.47 24.60
C GLN A 176 -29.82 -96.80 24.16
N TYR A 177 -28.58 -96.83 23.66
CA TYR A 177 -27.86 -98.07 23.35
C TYR A 177 -27.58 -98.90 24.60
N GLU A 178 -27.21 -98.28 25.72
CA GLU A 178 -27.05 -98.96 27.01
C GLU A 178 -28.38 -99.49 27.54
N GLN A 179 -29.45 -98.69 27.57
CA GLN A 179 -30.78 -99.15 27.97
C GLN A 179 -31.31 -100.26 27.06
N GLN A 180 -31.03 -100.21 25.75
CA GLN A 180 -31.36 -101.29 24.82
C GLN A 180 -30.53 -102.55 25.08
N MET A 181 -29.23 -102.45 25.37
CA MET A 181 -28.41 -103.61 25.78
C MET A 181 -28.89 -104.20 27.09
N ILE A 182 -29.16 -103.38 28.11
CA ILE A 182 -29.65 -103.81 29.43
C ILE A 182 -31.02 -104.48 29.30
N ARG A 183 -31.95 -103.90 28.54
CA ARG A 183 -33.26 -104.51 28.24
C ARG A 183 -33.09 -105.83 27.50
N ARG A 184 -32.28 -105.87 26.45
CA ARG A 184 -32.03 -107.08 25.65
C ARG A 184 -31.30 -108.19 26.42
N ALA A 185 -30.48 -107.82 27.41
CA ALA A 185 -29.88 -108.76 28.36
C ALA A 185 -30.90 -109.30 29.37
N LEU A 186 -31.82 -108.46 29.86
CA LEU A 186 -32.95 -108.86 30.71
C LEU A 186 -33.96 -109.74 29.95
N ASP A 187 -34.25 -109.44 28.68
CA ASP A 187 -35.10 -110.25 27.81
C ASP A 187 -34.50 -111.66 27.59
N CYS A 188 -33.17 -111.77 27.52
CA CYS A 188 -32.43 -113.03 27.52
C CYS A 188 -32.41 -113.78 28.87
N TRP A 189 -32.97 -113.21 29.94
CA TRP A 189 -32.90 -113.76 31.32
C TRP A 189 -34.27 -113.95 32.00
N ASN A 190 -35.39 -113.62 31.36
CA ASN A 190 -36.69 -113.63 32.03
C ASN A 190 -37.41 -114.99 31.95
N ILE A 191 -37.80 -115.52 33.11
CA ILE A 191 -38.57 -116.77 33.30
C ILE A 191 -40.04 -116.38 33.56
N PRO A 192 -41.04 -117.04 32.93
CA PRO A 192 -42.42 -116.58 32.99
C PRO A 192 -43.10 -116.79 34.36
N PRO A 193 -43.71 -115.75 34.96
CA PRO A 193 -44.65 -115.91 36.07
C PRO A 193 -46.04 -116.37 35.57
N THR A 194 -46.80 -117.04 36.44
CA THR A 194 -48.07 -117.71 36.10
C THR A 194 -49.31 -116.81 36.23
N ASN A 195 -50.41 -117.23 35.59
CA ASN A 195 -51.70 -116.53 35.60
C ASN A 195 -52.48 -116.65 36.93
N GLY A 196 -53.22 -115.59 37.28
CA GLY A 196 -54.24 -115.55 38.34
C GLY A 196 -53.97 -114.46 39.39
N VAL A 197 -54.94 -113.66 39.85
CA VAL A 197 -56.39 -113.60 39.58
C VAL A 197 -56.82 -112.12 39.44
N ARG A 198 -57.90 -111.84 38.69
CA ARG A 198 -58.43 -110.49 38.45
C ARG A 198 -59.94 -110.43 38.65
N ASP A 199 -60.39 -109.50 39.48
CA ASP A 199 -61.71 -108.80 39.52
C ASP A 199 -62.02 -108.42 40.98
N LYS A 200 -62.71 -107.34 41.34
CA LYS A 200 -63.12 -106.04 40.72
C LYS A 200 -63.31 -105.11 41.93
N GLY A 201 -63.02 -103.81 41.93
CA GLY A 201 -62.90 -102.86 40.83
C GLY A 201 -63.67 -101.60 41.22
N ALA A 202 -63.16 -100.83 42.20
CA ALA A 202 -63.92 -99.76 42.86
C ALA A 202 -63.03 -98.59 43.37
N SER A 203 -63.63 -97.39 43.35
CA SER A 203 -63.32 -96.22 44.19
C SER A 203 -61.98 -95.47 44.06
N GLY A 204 -62.10 -94.21 43.64
CA GLY A 204 -61.60 -93.05 44.39
C GLY A 204 -60.09 -92.74 44.36
N CYS A 205 -59.71 -91.63 43.71
CA CYS A 205 -58.37 -91.06 43.79
C CYS A 205 -58.39 -89.73 44.56
N GLY A 206 -57.79 -89.71 45.76
CA GLY A 206 -57.34 -88.50 46.47
C GLY A 206 -56.03 -87.95 45.87
N ARG A 207 -55.50 -86.77 46.25
CA ARG A 207 -55.16 -86.30 47.62
C ARG A 207 -54.33 -87.34 48.38
N GLU A 208 -53.15 -87.06 48.93
CA GLU A 208 -52.39 -85.79 49.13
C GLU A 208 -50.89 -86.13 49.37
N GLY A 209 -49.99 -85.14 49.47
CA GLY A 209 -48.55 -85.34 49.82
C GLY A 209 -47.56 -84.85 48.73
N VAL A 210 -46.61 -83.91 48.91
CA VAL A 210 -46.05 -83.25 50.12
C VAL A 210 -45.29 -84.27 50.99
N VAL A 211 -43.97 -84.21 51.26
CA VAL A 211 -42.91 -83.18 51.08
C VAL A 211 -41.51 -83.92 51.14
N LEU A 212 -40.27 -83.40 50.98
CA LEU A 212 -39.59 -82.09 51.06
C LEU A 212 -38.26 -82.09 50.24
N TYR A 213 -37.66 -80.89 50.09
CA TYR A 213 -36.27 -80.54 49.68
C TYR A 213 -35.73 -81.08 48.34
#